data_AF-A0AAD9EJU5-F1
#
_entry.id   AF-A0AAD9EJU5-F1
#
_cell.length_a   1.000
_cell.length_b   1.000
_cell.length_c   1.000
_cell.angle_alpha   90.00
_cell.angle_beta   90.00
_cell.angle_gamma   90.00
#
_symmetry.space_group_name_H-M   'P 1'
#
loop_
_entity.id
_entity.type
_entity.pdbx_description
1 polymer ?
#
loop_
_entity_poly.entity_id
_entity_poly.type
_entity_poly.pdbx_seq_one_letter_code
_entity_poly.pdbx_strand_id
1 'polypeptide(L)'
;MRYSPDMQIDRLVGSRSSPKPSQGAMAMLLRDQQDCIPLGRCLSEDDIIVLLTPVVVPYSRNAENDRDPFEPLGRAIAARHSMVRHVPYTKRGGINNIHSEFIKRAKTIVFVISGPPLDGDVSQVELAETARSLAEERPQILVACYNVKADPDVLENFATIVQVGGFAPSDLESAASIIFGDQRPPPVNAVPVQNLIISAARHWPVEICGQDMAPIHKLWTECLPPKYHLPQFALVLLLKRDGYTMNYVVRDPDTREIVGFCATYTTFTDSDQESLLGSLAVLIVKSSYRGRGIGLSLHDYALKMLQRTRGVRRLQLGTAFPRLLYGVPSDFFAKEWFARRGWQMHGQEVSDWLLRFDDMPATSLSSAGLTFRRCDFMEFHQVLQIVDRDAIRKGNMGWYDQYARLDGTPNIEDVVIGLEGETIVAVALTYIPNTGIPTEDDLPWAKTIGADVGGVTCICITDDNHEMVNSRDSVMIRLLDTCVKLLADRGMQQMFIDGVKGGNAGFQSLGFREWARYKDSWRKI
;
A
#
# COMPACT_ATOMS: atom_id res chain seq x y z
N MET A 1 53.00 62.12 23.89
CA MET A 1 54.22 61.63 23.22
C MET A 1 54.63 60.33 23.88
N ARG A 2 54.82 59.28 23.08
CA ARG A 2 55.60 58.05 23.37
C ARG A 2 55.11 57.09 24.49
N TYR A 3 54.75 55.90 24.01
CA TYR A 3 54.98 54.56 24.58
C TYR A 3 54.59 54.30 26.05
N SER A 4 53.55 53.49 26.23
CA SER A 4 53.30 52.72 27.46
C SER A 4 53.70 51.25 27.26
N PRO A 5 54.41 50.64 28.24
CA PRO A 5 54.86 49.25 28.21
C PRO A 5 54.07 48.32 29.17
N ASP A 6 54.27 47.01 28.95
CA ASP A 6 54.25 45.85 29.89
C ASP A 6 53.05 45.60 30.81
N MET A 7 52.40 44.42 30.74
CA MET A 7 52.86 43.16 31.37
C MET A 7 51.81 42.01 31.29
N GLN A 8 52.29 40.85 30.83
CA GLN A 8 51.98 39.45 31.19
C GLN A 8 50.54 38.95 31.39
N ILE A 9 50.16 37.92 30.60
CA ILE A 9 49.51 36.69 31.11
C ILE A 9 50.15 35.47 30.43
N ASP A 10 50.34 34.44 31.25
CA ASP A 10 51.12 33.22 31.10
C ASP A 10 50.86 32.31 29.89
N ARG A 11 51.94 31.59 29.55
CA ARG A 11 52.00 30.45 28.65
C ARG A 11 51.29 29.23 29.25
N LEU A 12 50.27 28.73 28.55
CA LEU A 12 49.89 27.31 28.59
C LEU A 12 50.14 26.71 27.21
N VAL A 13 51.13 25.83 27.15
CA VAL A 13 51.47 25.00 25.99
C VAL A 13 50.40 23.92 25.87
N GLY A 14 49.51 24.07 24.90
CA GLY A 14 48.62 23.00 24.41
C GLY A 14 48.97 22.69 22.96
N SER A 15 49.46 21.48 22.68
CA SER A 15 49.77 21.02 21.33
C SER A 15 48.50 21.03 20.47
N ARG A 16 48.44 21.93 19.50
CA ARG A 16 47.43 21.87 18.42
C ARG A 16 47.81 20.73 17.49
N SER A 17 47.25 19.55 17.72
CA SER A 17 47.16 18.52 16.68
C SER A 17 46.36 19.08 15.52
N SER A 18 47.00 19.20 14.37
CA SER A 18 46.38 19.40 13.07
C SER A 18 45.22 18.40 12.88
N PRO A 19 44.07 18.82 12.33
CA PRO A 19 43.01 17.89 12.02
C PRO A 19 43.52 16.93 10.95
N LYS A 20 43.59 15.65 11.31
CA LYS A 20 43.82 14.56 10.35
C LYS A 20 42.72 14.61 9.28
N PRO A 21 43.03 14.29 8.02
CA PRO A 21 42.00 14.18 6.98
C PRO A 21 40.96 13.15 7.43
N SER A 22 39.70 13.57 7.48
CA SER A 22 38.57 12.72 7.76
C SER A 22 38.53 11.57 6.75
N GLN A 23 38.49 10.34 7.25
CA GLN A 23 38.27 9.12 6.47
C GLN A 23 37.09 9.31 5.51
N GLY A 24 37.29 8.93 4.23
CA GLY A 24 36.42 9.25 3.10
C GLY A 24 34.96 8.85 3.30
N ALA A 25 34.06 9.78 2.97
CA ALA A 25 32.62 9.56 3.01
C ALA A 25 32.20 8.62 1.87
N MET A 26 32.02 7.34 2.22
CA MET A 26 31.68 6.28 1.27
C MET A 26 30.26 6.46 0.71
N ALA A 27 30.07 6.19 -0.58
CA ALA A 27 28.74 6.12 -1.21
C ALA A 27 27.86 5.05 -0.54
N MET A 28 26.56 5.29 -0.45
CA MET A 28 25.61 4.46 0.28
C MET A 28 24.30 4.31 -0.48
N LEU A 29 23.80 3.08 -0.59
CA LEU A 29 22.40 2.84 -0.97
C LEU A 29 21.52 3.04 0.26
N LEU A 30 20.68 4.09 0.27
CA LEU A 30 19.78 4.36 1.40
C LEU A 30 18.49 3.53 1.30
N ARG A 31 17.98 3.35 0.08
CA ARG A 31 16.79 2.54 -0.21
C ARG A 31 16.75 2.19 -1.69
N ASP A 32 16.12 1.07 -2.00
CA ASP A 32 15.72 0.68 -3.35
C ASP A 32 14.37 -0.03 -3.29
N GLN A 33 13.28 0.74 -3.32
CA GLN A 33 11.91 0.18 -3.30
C GLN A 33 11.38 -0.15 -4.69
N GLN A 34 12.07 0.31 -5.74
CA GLN A 34 11.77 -0.03 -7.14
C GLN A 34 12.44 -1.35 -7.55
N ASP A 35 13.25 -1.97 -6.68
CA ASP A 35 14.08 -3.15 -6.96
C ASP A 35 14.89 -2.99 -8.27
N CYS A 36 15.35 -1.77 -8.56
CA CYS A 36 16.03 -1.45 -9.81
C CYS A 36 17.56 -1.49 -9.70
N ILE A 37 18.13 -1.79 -8.53
CA ILE A 37 19.57 -1.96 -8.32
C ILE A 37 19.88 -3.44 -8.08
N PRO A 38 20.80 -4.08 -8.83
CA PRO A 38 21.66 -3.49 -9.84
C PRO A 38 20.94 -3.21 -11.16
N LEU A 39 21.12 -2.00 -11.68
CA LEU A 39 20.43 -1.47 -12.84
C LEU A 39 20.67 -2.29 -14.11
N GLY A 40 21.83 -2.93 -14.22
CA GLY A 40 22.14 -3.83 -15.34
C GLY A 40 21.18 -5.02 -15.47
N ARG A 41 20.43 -5.39 -14.43
CA ARG A 41 19.39 -6.46 -14.51
C ARG A 41 18.07 -5.98 -15.08
N CYS A 42 17.87 -4.67 -15.16
CA CYS A 42 16.62 -4.03 -15.57
C CYS A 42 16.71 -3.41 -16.99
N LEU A 43 17.88 -3.51 -17.62
CA LEU A 43 18.18 -2.89 -18.92
C LEU A 43 18.53 -3.94 -19.98
N SER A 44 17.99 -3.73 -21.18
CA SER A 44 18.45 -4.34 -22.43
C SER A 44 19.54 -3.48 -23.07
N GLU A 45 20.28 -4.00 -24.06
CA GLU A 45 21.39 -3.27 -24.71
C GLU A 45 20.98 -1.92 -25.32
N ASP A 46 19.77 -1.82 -25.86
CA ASP A 46 19.25 -0.62 -26.54
C ASP A 46 18.50 0.36 -25.60
N ASP A 47 18.28 -0.02 -24.34
CA ASP A 47 17.50 0.79 -23.40
C ASP A 47 18.24 2.09 -23.05
N ILE A 48 17.56 3.24 -23.05
CA ILE A 48 18.24 4.51 -22.80
C ILE A 48 18.24 4.85 -21.29
N ILE A 49 19.41 5.14 -20.73
CA ILE A 49 19.54 5.79 -19.41
C ILE A 49 19.65 7.30 -19.63
N VAL A 50 18.78 8.07 -18.99
CA VAL A 50 18.94 9.53 -18.95
C VAL A 50 19.53 9.93 -17.60
N LEU A 51 20.72 10.53 -17.63
CA LEU A 51 21.41 11.06 -16.46
C LEU A 51 21.21 12.58 -16.40
N LEU A 52 20.43 13.04 -15.41
CA LEU A 52 20.13 14.45 -15.18
C LEU A 52 20.99 14.99 -14.05
N THR A 53 21.86 15.96 -14.35
CA THR A 53 22.83 16.51 -13.38
C THR A 53 22.70 18.03 -13.21
N PRO A 54 22.84 18.58 -12.00
CA PRO A 54 22.74 20.01 -11.80
C PRO A 54 23.99 20.72 -12.31
N VAL A 55 23.82 21.88 -12.94
CA VAL A 55 24.93 22.81 -13.18
C VAL A 55 25.30 23.48 -11.85
N VAL A 56 26.50 23.20 -11.34
CA VAL A 56 27.02 23.74 -10.07
C VAL A 56 28.41 24.33 -10.25
N VAL A 57 28.76 25.31 -9.42
CA VAL A 57 30.14 25.82 -9.33
C VAL A 57 30.89 25.00 -8.26
N PRO A 58 31.99 24.31 -8.60
CA PRO A 58 32.75 23.52 -7.61
C PRO A 58 33.39 24.41 -6.53
N TYR A 59 33.44 23.92 -5.28
CA TYR A 59 34.06 24.63 -4.14
C TYR A 59 35.60 24.74 -4.22
N SER A 60 36.24 24.10 -5.20
CA SER A 60 37.69 24.07 -5.35
C SER A 60 38.21 25.39 -5.93
N ARG A 61 38.93 26.17 -5.11
CA ARG A 61 39.53 27.49 -5.42
C ARG A 61 40.65 27.48 -6.47
N ASN A 62 40.75 26.45 -7.30
CA ASN A 62 41.71 26.39 -8.41
C ASN A 62 40.98 26.73 -9.71
N ALA A 63 41.30 27.91 -10.24
CA ALA A 63 40.62 28.59 -11.35
C ALA A 63 40.81 27.97 -12.75
N GLU A 64 40.93 26.63 -12.87
CA GLU A 64 41.28 25.99 -14.17
C GLU A 64 40.37 24.86 -14.65
N ASN A 65 39.30 24.45 -13.95
CA ASN A 65 38.45 23.36 -14.46
C ASN A 65 37.05 23.85 -14.86
N ASP A 66 36.93 24.30 -16.11
CA ASP A 66 35.67 24.54 -16.85
C ASP A 66 34.96 23.22 -17.22
N ARG A 67 35.10 22.19 -16.36
CA ARG A 67 34.65 20.81 -16.62
C ARG A 67 33.42 20.52 -15.78
N ASP A 68 32.45 19.84 -16.39
CA ASP A 68 31.25 19.36 -15.71
C ASP A 68 31.66 18.48 -14.51
N PRO A 69 31.33 18.88 -13.26
CA PRO A 69 31.70 18.14 -12.06
C PRO A 69 31.06 16.74 -11.99
N PHE A 70 30.01 16.48 -12.76
CA PHE A 70 29.33 15.19 -12.82
C PHE A 70 29.75 14.31 -14.00
N GLU A 71 30.68 14.78 -14.83
CA GLU A 71 31.27 14.00 -15.91
C GLU A 71 31.81 12.63 -15.44
N PRO A 72 32.48 12.49 -14.27
CA PRO A 72 32.93 11.20 -13.78
C PRO A 72 31.78 10.20 -13.57
N LEU A 73 30.61 10.66 -13.11
CA LEU A 73 29.43 9.81 -12.96
C LEU A 73 28.92 9.33 -14.32
N GLY A 74 28.80 10.26 -15.28
CA GLY A 74 28.37 9.95 -16.64
C GLY A 74 29.28 8.92 -17.30
N ARG A 75 30.60 9.12 -17.20
CA ARG A 75 31.62 8.19 -17.70
C ARG A 75 31.53 6.82 -17.05
N ALA A 76 31.37 6.77 -15.72
CA ALA A 76 31.29 5.52 -14.98
C ALA A 76 30.02 4.71 -15.30
N ILE A 77 28.88 5.38 -15.54
CA ILE A 77 27.65 4.72 -16.01
C ILE A 77 27.84 4.25 -17.46
N ALA A 78 28.41 5.08 -18.33
CA ALA A 78 28.65 4.75 -19.74
C ALA A 78 29.61 3.56 -19.94
N ALA A 79 30.52 3.33 -19.00
CA ALA A 79 31.39 2.16 -18.99
C ALA A 79 30.65 0.82 -18.77
N ARG A 80 29.41 0.89 -18.25
CA ARG A 80 28.58 -0.28 -17.90
C ARG A 80 27.37 -0.43 -18.80
N HIS A 81 26.92 0.67 -19.39
CA HIS A 81 25.82 0.69 -20.35
C HIS A 81 26.08 1.73 -21.43
N SER A 82 26.02 1.33 -22.70
CA SER A 82 26.43 2.19 -23.83
C SER A 82 25.44 3.32 -24.14
N MET A 83 24.15 3.12 -23.84
CA MET A 83 23.06 4.04 -24.20
C MET A 83 22.75 5.05 -23.08
N VAL A 84 23.70 5.94 -22.78
CA VAL A 84 23.56 6.99 -21.76
C VAL A 84 23.42 8.37 -22.39
N ARG A 85 22.41 9.12 -21.97
CA ARG A 85 22.20 10.54 -22.31
C ARG A 85 22.42 11.39 -21.06
N HIS A 86 23.58 12.01 -20.97
CA HIS A 86 23.91 12.95 -19.90
C HIS A 86 23.39 14.35 -20.27
N VAL A 87 22.44 14.86 -19.50
CA VAL A 87 21.72 16.11 -19.77
C VAL A 87 21.79 17.01 -18.51
N PRO A 88 22.50 18.14 -18.56
CA PRO A 88 22.58 19.04 -17.42
C PRO A 88 21.31 19.89 -17.28
N TYR A 89 20.89 20.16 -16.04
CA TYR A 89 19.79 21.07 -15.71
C TYR A 89 20.28 22.23 -14.82
N THR A 90 19.64 23.39 -14.89
CA THR A 90 19.92 24.53 -14.00
C THR A 90 18.74 24.74 -13.06
N LYS A 91 19.00 25.21 -11.83
CA LYS A 91 17.92 25.51 -10.86
C LYS A 91 16.88 26.49 -11.43
N ARG A 92 17.34 27.53 -12.14
CA ARG A 92 16.46 28.56 -12.74
C ARG A 92 15.77 28.12 -14.02
N GLY A 93 16.42 27.29 -14.83
CA GLY A 93 15.85 26.78 -16.09
C GLY A 93 14.93 25.58 -15.90
N GLY A 94 15.01 24.89 -14.75
CA GLY A 94 14.17 23.77 -14.37
C GLY A 94 14.21 22.59 -15.35
N ILE A 95 13.20 21.72 -15.24
CA ILE A 95 12.95 20.63 -16.18
C ILE A 95 12.09 21.14 -17.34
N ASN A 96 12.76 21.57 -18.40
CA ASN A 96 12.13 22.12 -19.61
C ASN A 96 11.79 21.05 -20.68
N ASN A 97 11.23 21.50 -21.82
CA ASN A 97 10.81 20.64 -22.92
C ASN A 97 11.94 19.74 -23.46
N ILE A 98 13.18 20.20 -23.50
CA ILE A 98 14.32 19.40 -23.98
C ILE A 98 14.53 18.20 -23.04
N HIS A 99 14.51 18.43 -21.71
CA HIS A 99 14.59 17.35 -20.74
C HIS A 99 13.42 16.37 -20.89
N SER A 100 12.21 16.88 -21.13
CA SER A 100 11.02 16.04 -21.29
C SER A 100 11.15 15.07 -22.47
N GLU A 101 11.77 15.50 -23.58
CA GLU A 101 11.98 14.64 -24.75
C GLU A 101 13.01 13.55 -24.50
N PHE A 102 14.05 13.82 -23.69
CA PHE A 102 14.97 12.78 -23.25
C PHE A 102 14.28 11.81 -22.28
N ILE A 103 13.57 12.32 -21.28
CA ILE A 103 12.86 11.52 -20.28
C ILE A 103 11.85 10.58 -20.93
N LYS A 104 11.03 11.06 -21.87
CA LYS A 104 10.05 10.24 -22.59
C LYS A 104 10.65 9.05 -23.32
N ARG A 105 11.92 9.13 -23.74
CA ARG A 105 12.63 8.06 -24.45
C ARG A 105 13.47 7.18 -23.52
N ALA A 106 13.62 7.55 -22.25
CA ALA A 106 14.40 6.80 -21.29
C ALA A 106 13.67 5.53 -20.84
N LYS A 107 14.44 4.47 -20.58
CA LYS A 107 13.99 3.31 -19.79
C LYS A 107 14.08 3.60 -18.29
N THR A 108 15.09 4.38 -17.88
CA THR A 108 15.33 4.75 -16.48
C THR A 108 16.00 6.11 -16.41
N ILE A 109 15.69 6.85 -15.35
CA ILE A 109 16.30 8.15 -15.04
C ILE A 109 17.25 7.98 -13.86
N VAL A 110 18.46 8.53 -13.97
CA VAL A 110 19.34 8.80 -12.84
C VAL A 110 19.33 10.30 -12.62
N PHE A 111 18.77 10.76 -11.51
CA PHE A 111 18.62 12.19 -11.19
C PHE A 111 19.56 12.56 -10.06
N VAL A 112 20.43 13.55 -10.26
CA VAL A 112 21.41 13.97 -9.26
C VAL A 112 20.94 15.26 -8.56
N ILE A 113 21.06 15.30 -7.24
CA ILE A 113 20.89 16.52 -6.44
C ILE A 113 22.17 16.83 -5.67
N SER A 114 22.58 18.09 -5.65
CA SER A 114 23.89 18.54 -5.17
C SER A 114 23.88 19.15 -3.76
N GLY A 115 22.72 19.45 -3.21
CA GLY A 115 22.58 20.06 -1.88
C GLY A 115 21.15 20.49 -1.58
N PRO A 116 20.86 20.85 -0.31
CA PRO A 116 19.58 21.44 0.08
C PRO A 116 19.36 22.79 -0.65
N PRO A 117 18.10 23.23 -0.77
CA PRO A 117 17.81 24.55 -1.33
C PRO A 117 18.47 25.66 -0.50
N LEU A 118 18.99 26.67 -1.20
CA LEU A 118 19.43 27.93 -0.58
C LEU A 118 18.27 28.93 -0.67
N ASP A 119 18.20 29.91 0.23
CA ASP A 119 17.11 30.89 0.25
C ASP A 119 16.89 31.55 -1.12
N GLY A 120 15.69 31.37 -1.68
CA GLY A 120 15.28 31.93 -2.98
C GLY A 120 15.62 31.07 -4.22
N ASP A 121 16.26 29.90 -4.06
CA ASP A 121 16.46 28.94 -5.14
C ASP A 121 15.27 27.98 -5.28
N VAL A 122 15.01 27.53 -6.52
CA VAL A 122 14.10 26.41 -6.79
C VAL A 122 14.69 25.12 -6.24
N SER A 123 13.89 24.34 -5.51
CA SER A 123 14.32 23.09 -4.89
C SER A 123 14.67 22.04 -5.94
N GLN A 124 15.86 21.46 -5.86
CA GLN A 124 16.23 20.34 -6.74
C GLN A 124 15.39 19.09 -6.48
N VAL A 125 14.80 18.98 -5.29
CA VAL A 125 13.84 17.93 -4.92
C VAL A 125 12.56 18.07 -5.74
N GLU A 126 12.00 19.27 -5.84
CA GLU A 126 10.82 19.55 -6.69
C GLU A 126 11.11 19.30 -8.17
N LEU A 127 12.32 19.63 -8.64
CA LEU A 127 12.75 19.33 -10.01
C LEU A 127 12.87 17.83 -10.26
N ALA A 128 13.38 17.07 -9.29
CA ALA A 128 13.45 15.62 -9.35
C ALA A 128 12.04 14.99 -9.37
N GLU A 129 11.09 15.52 -8.60
CA GLU A 129 9.68 15.11 -8.64
C GLU A 129 9.02 15.42 -9.98
N THR A 130 9.31 16.59 -10.55
CA THR A 130 8.84 16.95 -11.90
C THR A 130 9.35 15.96 -12.95
N ALA A 131 10.64 15.61 -12.90
CA ALA A 131 11.22 14.61 -13.78
C ALA A 131 10.60 13.21 -13.57
N ARG A 132 10.25 12.85 -12.32
CA ARG A 132 9.54 11.60 -11.99
C ARG A 132 8.16 11.56 -12.61
N SER A 133 7.39 12.64 -12.49
CA SER A 133 6.05 12.75 -13.10
C SER A 133 6.09 12.59 -14.62
N LEU A 134 7.13 13.11 -15.28
CA LEU A 134 7.36 12.91 -16.72
C LEU A 134 7.81 11.48 -17.08
N ALA A 135 8.39 10.76 -16.12
CA ALA A 135 8.83 9.38 -16.28
C ALA A 135 7.67 8.37 -16.19
N GLU A 136 6.52 8.78 -15.66
CA GLU A 136 5.37 7.91 -15.38
C GLU A 136 5.78 6.72 -14.48
N GLU A 137 5.57 5.48 -14.92
CA GLU A 137 5.88 4.27 -14.14
C GLU A 137 7.35 3.84 -14.23
N ARG A 138 8.19 4.54 -15.01
CA ARG A 138 9.59 4.13 -15.23
C ARG A 138 10.47 4.44 -14.03
N PRO A 139 11.48 3.59 -13.73
CA PRO A 139 12.31 3.78 -12.56
C PRO A 139 13.07 5.13 -12.56
N GLN A 140 13.14 5.74 -11.38
CA GLN A 140 13.98 6.90 -11.11
C GLN A 140 14.91 6.61 -9.93
N ILE A 141 16.22 6.74 -10.16
CA ILE A 141 17.26 6.62 -9.12
C ILE A 141 17.71 8.03 -8.74
N LEU A 142 17.49 8.43 -7.49
CA LEU A 142 17.99 9.70 -6.96
C LEU A 142 19.42 9.52 -6.42
N VAL A 143 20.37 10.29 -6.94
CA VAL A 143 21.74 10.36 -6.41
C VAL A 143 21.90 11.66 -5.64
N ALA A 144 21.99 11.59 -4.32
CA ALA A 144 22.12 12.74 -3.45
C ALA A 144 23.57 12.96 -3.01
N CYS A 145 24.15 14.10 -3.39
CA CYS A 145 25.53 14.46 -3.05
C CYS A 145 25.67 15.19 -1.70
N TYR A 146 24.73 14.97 -0.78
CA TYR A 146 24.75 15.49 0.58
C TYR A 146 24.04 14.51 1.52
N ASN A 147 24.15 14.74 2.82
CA ASN A 147 23.49 13.89 3.81
C ASN A 147 21.98 14.15 3.86
N VAL A 148 21.20 13.35 3.14
CA VAL A 148 19.73 13.43 3.07
C VAL A 148 19.02 12.75 4.24
N LYS A 149 19.74 12.10 5.17
CA LYS A 149 19.11 11.46 6.34
C LYS A 149 18.37 12.42 7.27
N ALA A 150 18.65 13.72 7.15
CA ALA A 150 17.98 14.78 7.89
C ALA A 150 16.91 15.51 7.05
N ASP A 151 16.59 15.00 5.86
CA ASP A 151 15.69 15.61 4.87
C ASP A 151 14.50 14.64 4.62
N PRO A 152 13.40 14.77 5.39
CA PRO A 152 12.26 13.86 5.33
C PRO A 152 11.60 13.82 3.95
N ASP A 153 11.52 14.96 3.27
CA ASP A 153 10.87 15.09 1.96
C ASP A 153 11.55 14.19 0.92
N VAL A 154 12.89 14.14 0.93
CA VAL A 154 13.66 13.24 0.07
C VAL A 154 13.42 11.77 0.44
N LEU A 155 13.34 11.45 1.73
CA LEU A 155 13.09 10.10 2.24
C LEU A 155 11.63 9.65 2.14
N GLU A 156 10.69 10.51 1.81
CA GLU A 156 9.30 10.12 1.59
C GLU A 156 8.99 10.00 0.09
N ASN A 157 9.53 10.91 -0.73
CA ASN A 157 9.09 11.07 -2.12
C ASN A 157 9.83 10.22 -3.16
N PHE A 158 11.03 9.70 -2.85
CA PHE A 158 11.84 8.92 -3.80
C PHE A 158 12.04 7.47 -3.39
N ALA A 159 11.62 6.56 -4.26
CA ALA A 159 11.62 5.12 -3.98
C ALA A 159 13.03 4.49 -3.98
N THR A 160 13.99 5.01 -4.76
CA THR A 160 15.38 4.53 -4.82
C THR A 160 16.36 5.69 -4.66
N ILE A 161 17.25 5.62 -3.66
CA ILE A 161 18.15 6.72 -3.26
C ILE A 161 19.56 6.19 -3.01
N VAL A 162 20.54 6.75 -3.72
CA VAL A 162 21.97 6.56 -3.50
C VAL A 162 22.54 7.87 -2.94
N GLN A 163 23.09 7.84 -1.73
CA GLN A 163 23.73 8.98 -1.09
C GLN A 163 25.25 8.91 -1.30
N VAL A 164 25.87 10.05 -1.58
CA VAL A 164 27.32 10.21 -1.64
C VAL A 164 27.76 11.44 -0.83
N GLY A 165 29.02 11.46 -0.37
CA GLY A 165 29.53 12.54 0.49
C GLY A 165 29.67 13.90 -0.20
N GLY A 166 29.69 13.90 -1.54
CA GLY A 166 29.83 15.06 -2.39
C GLY A 166 29.93 14.63 -3.85
N PHE A 167 30.33 15.55 -4.72
CA PHE A 167 30.56 15.29 -6.15
C PHE A 167 32.06 15.17 -6.50
N ALA A 168 32.87 14.66 -5.57
CA ALA A 168 34.24 14.27 -5.90
C ALA A 168 34.21 13.08 -6.89
N PRO A 169 35.16 12.97 -7.84
CA PRO A 169 35.15 11.90 -8.84
C PRO A 169 35.03 10.49 -8.25
N SER A 170 35.76 10.21 -7.16
CA SER A 170 35.70 8.91 -6.46
C SER A 170 34.32 8.61 -5.88
N ASP A 171 33.63 9.62 -5.36
CA ASP A 171 32.31 9.46 -4.75
C ASP A 171 31.25 9.16 -5.82
N LEU A 172 31.36 9.83 -6.97
CA LEU A 172 30.51 9.63 -8.14
C LEU A 172 30.74 8.27 -8.79
N GLU A 173 32.00 7.83 -8.93
CA GLU A 173 32.35 6.49 -9.43
C GLU A 173 31.84 5.39 -8.49
N SER A 174 31.89 5.60 -7.17
CA SER A 174 31.29 4.71 -6.19
C SER A 174 29.76 4.69 -6.29
N ALA A 175 29.11 5.81 -6.57
CA ALA A 175 27.67 5.85 -6.84
C ALA A 175 27.30 4.97 -8.04
N ALA A 176 28.02 5.09 -9.16
CA ALA A 176 27.82 4.25 -10.34
C ALA A 176 28.06 2.77 -10.01
N SER A 177 29.08 2.47 -9.21
CA SER A 177 29.38 1.10 -8.79
C SER A 177 28.27 0.50 -7.92
N ILE A 178 27.60 1.28 -7.07
CA ILE A 178 26.40 0.85 -6.33
C ILE A 178 25.23 0.63 -7.28
N ILE A 179 24.96 1.59 -8.18
CA ILE A 179 23.84 1.54 -9.13
C ILE A 179 23.88 0.25 -9.97
N PHE A 180 25.07 -0.19 -10.37
CA PHE A 180 25.24 -1.42 -11.17
C PHE A 180 25.66 -2.65 -10.37
N GLY A 181 25.82 -2.53 -9.04
CA GLY A 181 26.10 -3.66 -8.15
C GLY A 181 27.55 -4.16 -8.13
N ASP A 182 28.51 -3.38 -8.63
CA ASP A 182 29.94 -3.70 -8.61
C ASP A 182 30.55 -3.48 -7.23
N GLN A 183 30.06 -2.49 -6.49
CA GLN A 183 30.40 -2.26 -5.10
C GLN A 183 29.18 -2.59 -4.23
N ARG A 184 29.37 -3.52 -3.28
CA ARG A 184 28.40 -3.69 -2.20
C ARG A 184 28.49 -2.45 -1.29
N PRO A 185 27.39 -1.72 -1.06
CA PRO A 185 27.43 -0.55 -0.19
C PRO A 185 27.95 -0.95 1.20
N PRO A 186 28.73 -0.09 1.87
CA PRO A 186 29.13 -0.31 3.24
C PRO A 186 27.86 -0.45 4.10
N PRO A 187 27.85 -1.38 5.05
CA PRO A 187 26.69 -1.61 5.88
C PRO A 187 26.57 -0.45 6.85
N VAL A 188 25.75 0.55 6.54
CA VAL A 188 25.41 1.54 7.54
C VAL A 188 24.35 0.95 8.44
N ASN A 189 24.80 0.67 9.67
CA ASN A 189 24.18 -0.13 10.72
C ASN A 189 24.20 -1.64 10.46
N ALA A 190 25.42 -2.19 10.37
CA ALA A 190 25.68 -3.62 10.51
C ALA A 190 25.36 -4.09 11.93
N VAL A 191 24.33 -4.93 12.05
CA VAL A 191 24.33 -6.00 13.06
C VAL A 191 25.45 -6.98 12.66
N PRO A 192 26.26 -7.52 13.60
CA PRO A 192 27.54 -8.14 13.28
C PRO A 192 27.48 -9.34 12.32
N VAL A 193 28.50 -9.40 11.48
CA VAL A 193 28.76 -10.40 10.44
C VAL A 193 29.35 -11.66 11.09
N GLN A 194 28.49 -12.46 11.73
CA GLN A 194 28.72 -13.91 11.89
C GLN A 194 27.71 -14.76 11.11
N ASN A 195 26.77 -14.14 10.39
CA ASN A 195 25.72 -14.86 9.64
C ASN A 195 25.98 -14.99 8.12
N LEU A 196 27.16 -14.65 7.61
CA LEU A 196 27.48 -14.84 6.18
C LEU A 196 27.86 -16.30 5.82
N ILE A 197 27.84 -17.19 6.81
CA ILE A 197 27.70 -18.61 6.57
C ILE A 197 26.21 -18.90 6.80
N ILE A 198 25.49 -19.21 5.71
CA ILE A 198 24.04 -19.46 5.57
C ILE A 198 23.22 -18.23 5.15
N SER A 199 22.81 -18.19 3.88
CA SER A 199 21.40 -17.96 3.58
C SER A 199 21.04 -18.38 2.14
N ALA A 200 20.86 -19.67 1.85
CA ALA A 200 19.48 -20.18 1.68
C ALA A 200 18.50 -19.30 2.45
N ALA A 201 17.57 -18.60 1.79
CA ALA A 201 16.60 -17.67 2.40
C ALA A 201 16.42 -17.97 3.89
N ARG A 202 17.04 -17.16 4.77
CA ARG A 202 17.18 -17.48 6.20
C ARG A 202 15.79 -17.86 6.68
N HIS A 203 15.57 -19.15 6.97
CA HIS A 203 14.23 -19.63 7.25
C HIS A 203 13.87 -19.09 8.63
N TRP A 204 13.02 -18.08 8.67
CA TRP A 204 12.61 -17.48 9.93
C TRP A 204 11.61 -18.42 10.60
N PRO A 205 11.83 -18.83 11.86
CA PRO A 205 10.86 -19.62 12.59
C PRO A 205 9.53 -18.90 12.65
N VAL A 206 8.49 -19.54 12.14
CA VAL A 206 7.11 -19.06 12.22
C VAL A 206 6.45 -19.72 13.42
N GLU A 207 5.94 -18.90 14.34
CA GLU A 207 5.24 -19.32 15.55
C GLU A 207 3.74 -19.01 15.38
N ILE A 208 2.87 -19.78 16.04
CA ILE A 208 1.45 -19.41 16.18
C ILE A 208 1.38 -18.15 17.06
N CYS A 209 0.55 -17.19 16.68
CA CYS A 209 0.35 -15.96 17.44
C CYS A 209 -0.17 -16.27 18.84
N GLY A 210 0.47 -15.67 19.84
CA GLY A 210 0.10 -15.84 21.24
C GLY A 210 -1.15 -15.04 21.64
N GLN A 211 -1.46 -15.07 22.93
CA GLN A 211 -2.62 -14.36 23.47
C GLN A 211 -2.41 -12.84 23.57
N ASP A 212 -1.18 -12.37 23.77
CA ASP A 212 -0.89 -10.94 23.84
C ASP A 212 -0.92 -10.32 22.43
N MET A 213 -1.86 -9.39 22.23
CA MET A 213 -2.09 -8.71 20.96
C MET A 213 -1.53 -7.28 20.94
N ALA A 214 -1.00 -6.77 22.05
CA ALA A 214 -0.43 -5.42 22.06
C ALA A 214 0.75 -5.26 21.08
N PRO A 215 1.67 -6.23 20.94
CA PRO A 215 2.73 -6.13 19.93
C PRO A 215 2.20 -6.19 18.49
N ILE A 216 1.09 -6.89 18.26
CA ILE A 216 0.45 -6.98 16.94
C ILE A 216 -0.21 -5.66 16.57
N HIS A 217 -0.91 -5.03 17.52
CA HIS A 217 -1.50 -3.70 17.32
C HIS A 217 -0.44 -2.64 17.06
N LYS A 218 0.69 -2.68 17.80
CA LYS A 218 1.84 -1.81 17.53
C LYS A 218 2.39 -2.02 16.12
N LEU A 219 2.61 -3.27 15.72
CA LEU A 219 3.13 -3.58 14.38
C LEU A 219 2.15 -3.16 13.27
N TRP A 220 0.84 -3.34 13.51
CA TRP A 220 -0.25 -2.92 12.62
C TRP A 220 -0.22 -1.42 12.37
N THR A 221 -0.21 -0.64 13.46
CA THR A 221 -0.22 0.83 13.39
C THR A 221 1.10 1.41 12.85
N GLU A 222 2.23 0.77 13.13
CA GLU A 222 3.54 1.14 12.58
C GLU A 222 3.64 0.92 11.06
N CYS A 223 3.01 -0.15 10.54
CA CYS A 223 3.24 -0.58 9.16
C CYS A 223 2.10 -0.22 8.18
N LEU A 224 0.88 0.02 8.66
CA LEU A 224 -0.25 0.34 7.81
C LEU A 224 -0.56 1.85 7.84
N PRO A 225 -1.05 2.42 6.73
CA PRO A 225 -1.53 3.80 6.70
C PRO A 225 -2.58 4.08 7.78
N PRO A 226 -2.65 5.32 8.32
CA PRO A 226 -3.60 5.70 9.37
C PRO A 226 -5.06 5.35 9.08
N LYS A 227 -5.49 5.41 7.81
CA LYS A 227 -6.87 5.05 7.42
C LYS A 227 -7.26 3.60 7.72
N TYR A 228 -6.29 2.70 7.89
CA TYR A 228 -6.50 1.29 8.26
C TYR A 228 -6.22 1.02 9.74
N HIS A 229 -6.00 2.04 10.56
CA HIS A 229 -5.77 1.86 11.99
C HIS A 229 -7.09 1.50 12.68
N LEU A 230 -7.02 0.49 13.54
CA LEU A 230 -8.14 0.08 14.37
C LEU A 230 -7.76 0.26 15.85
N PRO A 231 -8.72 0.63 16.72
CA PRO A 231 -8.51 0.51 18.16
C PRO A 231 -8.10 -0.93 18.52
N GLN A 232 -7.19 -1.08 19.48
CA GLN A 232 -6.64 -2.39 19.82
C GLN A 232 -7.73 -3.42 20.12
N PHE A 233 -8.73 -3.06 20.92
CA PHE A 233 -9.85 -3.95 21.25
C PHE A 233 -10.60 -4.44 20.00
N ALA A 234 -10.93 -3.53 19.08
CA ALA A 234 -11.61 -3.87 17.83
C ALA A 234 -10.76 -4.80 16.95
N LEU A 235 -9.45 -4.54 16.86
CA LEU A 235 -8.53 -5.41 16.13
C LEU A 235 -8.45 -6.81 16.73
N VAL A 236 -8.44 -6.93 18.07
CA VAL A 236 -8.43 -8.24 18.75
C VAL A 236 -9.68 -9.05 18.43
N LEU A 237 -10.87 -8.45 18.46
CA LEU A 237 -12.12 -9.14 18.14
C LEU A 237 -12.15 -9.67 16.70
N LEU A 238 -11.54 -8.95 15.76
CA LEU A 238 -11.45 -9.40 14.37
C LEU A 238 -10.44 -10.53 14.22
N LEU A 239 -9.25 -10.39 14.83
CA LEU A 239 -8.15 -11.34 14.68
C LEU A 239 -8.32 -12.64 15.48
N LYS A 240 -9.08 -12.64 16.57
CA LYS A 240 -9.33 -13.82 17.41
C LYS A 240 -10.78 -14.25 17.29
N ARG A 241 -11.02 -15.24 16.44
CA ARG A 241 -12.33 -15.87 16.27
C ARG A 241 -12.21 -17.37 16.38
N ASP A 242 -13.07 -17.97 17.18
CA ASP A 242 -13.06 -19.40 17.43
C ASP A 242 -13.29 -20.18 16.14
N GLY A 243 -12.55 -21.28 15.94
CA GLY A 243 -12.75 -22.24 14.84
C GLY A 243 -12.31 -21.78 13.45
N TYR A 244 -12.15 -20.49 13.19
CA TYR A 244 -11.96 -19.95 11.84
C TYR A 244 -10.66 -19.18 11.63
N THR A 245 -9.88 -18.89 12.69
CA THR A 245 -8.67 -18.06 12.61
C THR A 245 -7.41 -18.79 13.04
N MET A 246 -6.32 -18.59 12.29
CA MET A 246 -5.00 -19.04 12.71
C MET A 246 -3.95 -18.00 12.31
N ASN A 247 -3.42 -17.29 13.29
CA ASN A 247 -2.49 -16.19 13.04
C ASN A 247 -1.07 -16.62 13.37
N TYR A 248 -0.10 -16.05 12.66
CA TYR A 248 1.30 -16.44 12.74
C TYR A 248 2.18 -15.21 12.94
N VAL A 249 3.28 -15.41 13.65
CA VAL A 249 4.26 -14.37 13.96
C VAL A 249 5.67 -14.86 13.68
N VAL A 250 6.55 -13.91 13.39
CA VAL A 250 8.01 -14.12 13.41
C VAL A 250 8.58 -13.20 14.47
N ARG A 251 9.44 -13.77 15.32
CA ARG A 251 10.18 -13.02 16.34
C ARG A 251 11.63 -12.87 15.95
N ASP A 252 12.18 -11.72 16.28
CA ASP A 252 13.62 -11.50 16.26
C ASP A 252 14.28 -12.47 17.28
N PRO A 253 15.26 -13.30 16.88
CA PRO A 253 15.86 -14.30 17.76
C PRO A 253 16.50 -13.71 19.03
N ASP A 254 17.06 -12.51 18.92
CA ASP A 254 17.87 -11.90 19.97
C ASP A 254 16.99 -11.11 20.96
N THR A 255 16.08 -10.28 20.43
CA THR A 255 15.22 -9.40 21.22
C THR A 255 13.87 -10.01 21.58
N ARG A 256 13.48 -11.10 20.91
CA ARG A 256 12.14 -11.72 20.98
C ARG A 256 10.99 -10.80 20.57
N GLU A 257 11.29 -9.62 20.01
CA GLU A 257 10.31 -8.68 19.46
C GLU A 257 9.57 -9.31 18.27
N ILE A 258 8.26 -9.09 18.16
CA ILE A 258 7.51 -9.49 16.96
C ILE A 258 7.88 -8.54 15.82
N VAL A 259 8.46 -9.11 14.76
CA VAL A 259 8.95 -8.36 13.58
C VAL A 259 8.20 -8.71 12.31
N GLY A 260 7.33 -9.73 12.36
CA GLY A 260 6.42 -10.08 11.29
C GLY A 260 5.14 -10.71 11.84
N PHE A 261 4.04 -10.47 11.13
CA PHE A 261 2.71 -10.97 11.48
C PHE A 261 1.96 -11.36 10.22
N CYS A 262 1.21 -12.46 10.29
CA CYS A 262 0.34 -12.93 9.23
C CYS A 262 -0.99 -13.41 9.83
N ALA A 263 -2.10 -12.84 9.37
CA ALA A 263 -3.43 -13.27 9.77
C ALA A 263 -4.05 -14.20 8.71
N THR A 264 -4.68 -15.29 9.13
CA THR A 264 -5.39 -16.19 8.22
C THR A 264 -6.78 -16.56 8.73
N TYR A 265 -7.69 -16.79 7.79
CA TYR A 265 -9.08 -17.19 8.05
C TYR A 265 -9.47 -18.36 7.17
N THR A 266 -10.43 -19.15 7.63
CA THR A 266 -11.19 -20.09 6.80
C THR A 266 -12.67 -19.74 6.88
N THR A 267 -13.35 -19.67 5.75
CA THR A 267 -14.79 -19.35 5.68
C THR A 267 -15.49 -20.32 4.74
N PHE A 268 -16.73 -20.69 5.03
CA PHE A 268 -17.52 -21.52 4.11
C PHE A 268 -17.84 -20.76 2.83
N THR A 269 -17.83 -21.47 1.70
CA THR A 269 -18.10 -20.87 0.38
C THR A 269 -19.58 -20.77 0.06
N ASP A 270 -20.41 -21.57 0.73
CA ASP A 270 -21.82 -21.81 0.42
C ASP A 270 -22.55 -22.31 1.68
N SER A 271 -23.88 -22.41 1.56
CA SER A 271 -24.78 -22.92 2.61
C SER A 271 -24.58 -24.42 2.93
N ASP A 272 -24.01 -25.20 2.01
CA ASP A 272 -23.76 -26.64 2.18
C ASP A 272 -22.62 -26.95 3.17
N GLN A 273 -21.78 -25.95 3.50
CA GLN A 273 -20.67 -26.04 4.47
C GLN A 273 -19.65 -27.16 4.16
N GLU A 274 -19.56 -27.60 2.90
CA GLU A 274 -18.61 -28.66 2.50
C GLU A 274 -17.26 -28.11 2.02
N SER A 275 -17.26 -26.86 1.55
CA SER A 275 -16.11 -26.21 0.93
C SER A 275 -15.72 -24.96 1.69
N LEU A 276 -14.41 -24.82 1.93
CA LEU A 276 -13.80 -23.69 2.61
C LEU A 276 -12.94 -22.87 1.65
N LEU A 277 -12.99 -21.57 1.87
CA LEU A 277 -12.07 -20.57 1.36
C LEU A 277 -10.99 -20.30 2.42
N GLY A 278 -9.72 -20.45 2.06
CA GLY A 278 -8.59 -20.07 2.90
C GLY A 278 -8.09 -18.66 2.56
N SER A 279 -8.19 -17.74 3.50
CA SER A 279 -7.80 -16.34 3.32
C SER A 279 -6.45 -16.06 3.95
N LEU A 280 -5.51 -15.52 3.17
CA LEU A 280 -4.35 -14.80 3.68
C LEU A 280 -4.77 -13.33 3.86
N ALA A 281 -5.29 -13.01 5.04
CA ALA A 281 -5.95 -11.73 5.29
C ALA A 281 -5.00 -10.54 5.26
N VAL A 282 -3.89 -10.67 6.00
CA VAL A 282 -2.92 -9.60 6.20
C VAL A 282 -1.55 -10.23 6.38
N LEU A 283 -0.54 -9.62 5.76
CA LEU A 283 0.87 -9.97 5.96
C LEU A 283 1.66 -8.68 6.18
N ILE A 284 2.26 -8.55 7.35
CA ILE A 284 3.02 -7.36 7.77
C ILE A 284 4.43 -7.79 8.16
N VAL A 285 5.41 -7.03 7.67
CA VAL A 285 6.80 -7.12 8.13
C VAL A 285 7.24 -5.72 8.56
N LYS A 286 7.79 -5.64 9.78
CA LYS A 286 8.32 -4.41 10.36
C LYS A 286 9.29 -3.75 9.39
N SER A 287 9.15 -2.45 9.17
CA SER A 287 9.85 -1.73 8.09
C SER A 287 11.37 -1.94 8.10
N SER A 288 12.00 -1.89 9.28
CA SER A 288 13.46 -2.12 9.45
C SER A 288 13.91 -3.58 9.26
N TYR A 289 12.97 -4.52 9.15
CA TYR A 289 13.19 -5.96 9.00
C TYR A 289 12.81 -6.51 7.61
N ARG A 290 12.34 -5.64 6.70
CA ARG A 290 12.01 -6.02 5.31
C ARG A 290 13.27 -6.45 4.54
N GLY A 291 13.08 -7.20 3.45
CA GLY A 291 14.18 -7.74 2.62
C GLY A 291 14.96 -8.90 3.24
N ARG A 292 14.59 -9.38 4.44
CA ARG A 292 15.31 -10.44 5.17
C ARG A 292 14.73 -11.85 5.01
N GLY A 293 13.69 -12.02 4.21
CA GLY A 293 12.99 -13.31 4.02
C GLY A 293 11.82 -13.58 4.98
N ILE A 294 11.58 -12.72 5.98
CA ILE A 294 10.50 -12.89 6.98
C ILE A 294 9.11 -13.03 6.31
N GLY A 295 8.79 -12.14 5.38
CA GLY A 295 7.50 -12.19 4.67
C GLY A 295 7.34 -13.47 3.86
N LEU A 296 8.44 -14.00 3.28
CA LEU A 296 8.41 -15.27 2.56
C LEU A 296 8.16 -16.43 3.53
N SER A 297 8.86 -16.48 4.67
CA SER A 297 8.65 -17.51 5.69
C SER A 297 7.21 -17.52 6.22
N LEU A 298 6.65 -16.34 6.55
CA LEU A 298 5.26 -16.20 6.99
C LEU A 298 4.27 -16.67 5.91
N HIS A 299 4.45 -16.18 4.68
CA HIS A 299 3.58 -16.53 3.56
C HIS A 299 3.59 -18.04 3.29
N ASP A 300 4.76 -18.64 3.10
CA ASP A 300 4.87 -20.04 2.72
C ASP A 300 4.34 -20.96 3.84
N TYR A 301 4.60 -20.61 5.10
CA TYR A 301 4.05 -21.33 6.23
C TYR A 301 2.52 -21.21 6.29
N ALA A 302 1.99 -19.99 6.20
CA ALA A 302 0.55 -19.73 6.25
C ALA A 302 -0.21 -20.45 5.12
N LEU A 303 0.28 -20.38 3.88
CA LEU A 303 -0.35 -21.06 2.74
C LEU A 303 -0.31 -22.58 2.92
N LYS A 304 0.81 -23.13 3.37
CA LYS A 304 0.93 -24.56 3.65
C LYS A 304 -0.08 -25.02 4.72
N MET A 305 -0.33 -24.21 5.74
CA MET A 305 -1.30 -24.53 6.78
C MET A 305 -2.74 -24.43 6.27
N LEU A 306 -3.07 -23.41 5.48
CA LEU A 306 -4.38 -23.30 4.83
C LEU A 306 -4.65 -24.48 3.89
N GLN A 307 -3.67 -24.87 3.06
CA GLN A 307 -3.80 -26.02 2.15
C GLN A 307 -3.95 -27.36 2.88
N ARG A 308 -3.43 -27.48 4.11
CA ARG A 308 -3.59 -28.68 4.94
C ARG A 308 -4.93 -28.71 5.68
N THR A 309 -5.64 -27.60 5.73
CA THR A 309 -6.92 -27.52 6.42
C THR A 309 -7.99 -28.23 5.57
N ARG A 310 -8.63 -29.23 6.16
CA ARG A 310 -9.64 -30.06 5.47
C ARG A 310 -10.77 -29.17 4.96
N GLY A 311 -11.16 -29.36 3.71
CA GLY A 311 -12.25 -28.62 3.07
C GLY A 311 -11.79 -27.36 2.33
N VAL A 312 -10.55 -26.88 2.54
CA VAL A 312 -10.06 -25.70 1.80
C VAL A 312 -9.81 -26.04 0.34
N ARG A 313 -10.61 -25.47 -0.57
CA ARG A 313 -10.54 -25.70 -2.03
C ARG A 313 -9.99 -24.51 -2.81
N ARG A 314 -9.98 -23.33 -2.19
CA ARG A 314 -9.53 -22.07 -2.79
C ARG A 314 -8.77 -21.25 -1.76
N LEU A 315 -7.75 -20.53 -2.23
CA LEU A 315 -7.03 -19.53 -1.45
C LEU A 315 -7.33 -18.12 -1.98
N GLN A 316 -7.41 -17.13 -1.10
CA GLN A 316 -7.59 -15.71 -1.44
C GLN A 316 -6.57 -14.83 -0.71
N LEU A 317 -6.14 -13.74 -1.37
CA LEU A 317 -5.52 -12.61 -0.68
C LEU A 317 -6.59 -11.65 -0.19
N GLY A 318 -6.46 -11.23 1.06
CA GLY A 318 -7.55 -10.55 1.76
C GLY A 318 -8.61 -11.55 2.24
N THR A 319 -9.75 -11.02 2.63
CA THR A 319 -10.82 -11.73 3.34
C THR A 319 -12.18 -11.45 2.74
N ALA A 320 -13.03 -12.49 2.67
CA ALA A 320 -14.46 -12.31 2.48
C ALA A 320 -15.09 -11.68 3.73
N PHE A 321 -15.05 -12.42 4.85
CA PHE A 321 -15.46 -11.98 6.19
C PHE A 321 -14.59 -12.65 7.28
N PRO A 322 -14.23 -11.95 8.38
CA PRO A 322 -14.37 -10.50 8.58
C PRO A 322 -13.61 -9.72 7.51
N ARG A 323 -14.16 -8.62 7.00
CA ARG A 323 -13.62 -7.88 5.85
C ARG A 323 -12.58 -6.86 6.31
N LEU A 324 -11.42 -7.36 6.71
CA LEU A 324 -10.27 -6.50 7.03
C LEU A 324 -9.81 -5.76 5.78
N LEU A 325 -9.32 -6.49 4.79
CA LEU A 325 -8.98 -5.96 3.47
C LEU A 325 -9.56 -6.91 2.44
N TYR A 326 -10.24 -6.37 1.42
CA TYR A 326 -10.80 -7.21 0.37
C TYR A 326 -9.72 -7.94 -0.44
N GLY A 327 -8.57 -7.27 -0.61
CA GLY A 327 -7.37 -7.78 -1.26
C GLY A 327 -6.18 -6.87 -0.97
N VAL A 328 -5.18 -6.88 -1.84
CA VAL A 328 -4.04 -5.95 -1.72
C VAL A 328 -4.50 -4.54 -2.12
N PRO A 329 -4.42 -3.54 -1.22
CA PRO A 329 -4.83 -2.17 -1.56
C PRO A 329 -4.02 -1.62 -2.74
N SER A 330 -4.64 -0.76 -3.54
CA SER A 330 -4.05 -0.38 -4.83
C SER A 330 -2.75 0.41 -4.71
N ASP A 331 -2.61 1.16 -3.62
CA ASP A 331 -1.48 2.04 -3.35
C ASP A 331 -0.31 1.31 -2.67
N PHE A 332 -0.40 -0.01 -2.48
CA PHE A 332 0.61 -0.79 -1.77
C PHE A 332 1.65 -1.39 -2.74
N PHE A 333 2.93 -1.25 -2.39
CA PHE A 333 4.09 -1.81 -3.11
C PHE A 333 4.12 -3.35 -3.17
N ALA A 334 3.25 -4.03 -2.39
CA ALA A 334 3.30 -5.49 -2.22
C ALA A 334 2.69 -6.29 -3.40
N LYS A 335 2.01 -5.64 -4.36
CA LYS A 335 1.36 -6.34 -5.49
C LYS A 335 2.32 -7.23 -6.26
N GLU A 336 3.46 -6.68 -6.66
CA GLU A 336 4.48 -7.45 -7.40
C GLU A 336 5.07 -8.58 -6.54
N TRP A 337 5.25 -8.33 -5.24
CA TRP A 337 5.78 -9.33 -4.32
C TRP A 337 4.88 -10.57 -4.27
N PHE A 338 3.55 -10.38 -4.25
CA PHE A 338 2.58 -11.48 -4.33
C PHE A 338 2.52 -12.08 -5.75
N ALA A 339 2.59 -11.28 -6.81
CA ALA A 339 2.59 -11.75 -8.20
C ALA A 339 3.74 -12.73 -8.47
N ARG A 340 4.97 -12.38 -8.06
CA ARG A 340 6.17 -13.24 -8.20
C ARG A 340 6.07 -14.56 -7.43
N ARG A 341 5.06 -14.71 -6.56
CA ARG A 341 4.79 -15.93 -5.78
C ARG A 341 3.64 -16.75 -6.32
N GLY A 342 3.06 -16.36 -7.46
CA GLY A 342 1.99 -17.09 -8.16
C GLY A 342 0.57 -16.60 -7.86
N TRP A 343 0.41 -15.42 -7.24
CA TRP A 343 -0.91 -14.83 -7.05
C TRP A 343 -1.33 -14.07 -8.30
N GLN A 344 -2.58 -14.25 -8.73
CA GLN A 344 -3.10 -13.55 -9.91
C GLN A 344 -3.46 -12.10 -9.54
N MET A 345 -2.72 -11.12 -10.06
CA MET A 345 -2.94 -9.68 -9.77
C MET A 345 -3.80 -8.95 -10.81
N HIS A 346 -4.48 -9.69 -11.70
CA HIS A 346 -5.30 -9.15 -12.78
C HIS A 346 -6.79 -9.41 -12.59
N GLY A 347 -7.21 -9.75 -11.36
CA GLY A 347 -8.63 -9.95 -11.07
C GLY A 347 -9.42 -8.64 -11.14
N GLN A 348 -10.73 -8.78 -10.96
CA GLN A 348 -11.66 -7.66 -11.02
C GLN A 348 -11.32 -6.62 -9.95
N GLU A 349 -11.43 -5.35 -10.33
CA GLU A 349 -11.28 -4.24 -9.40
C GLU A 349 -12.47 -4.22 -8.43
N VAL A 350 -12.13 -4.02 -7.16
CA VAL A 350 -13.11 -3.96 -6.06
C VAL A 350 -12.84 -2.71 -5.26
N SER A 351 -13.88 -1.93 -4.99
CA SER A 351 -13.77 -0.67 -4.26
C SER A 351 -14.71 -0.63 -3.06
N ASP A 352 -14.22 0.00 -2.00
CA ASP A 352 -15.00 0.45 -0.86
C ASP A 352 -15.35 1.92 -1.08
N TRP A 353 -16.60 2.29 -0.80
CA TRP A 353 -17.15 3.61 -1.11
C TRP A 353 -17.69 4.30 0.13
N LEU A 354 -17.59 5.63 0.15
CA LEU A 354 -18.17 6.48 1.18
C LEU A 354 -19.04 7.55 0.52
N LEU A 355 -20.27 7.69 0.98
CA LEU A 355 -21.20 8.74 0.54
C LEU A 355 -21.60 9.59 1.75
N ARG A 356 -21.52 10.91 1.63
CA ARG A 356 -22.30 11.81 2.50
C ARG A 356 -23.65 12.00 1.87
N PHE A 357 -24.72 11.94 2.64
CA PHE A 357 -26.07 12.00 2.09
C PHE A 357 -26.35 13.32 1.35
N ASP A 358 -25.76 14.43 1.81
CA ASP A 358 -25.84 15.73 1.15
C ASP A 358 -25.15 15.77 -0.23
N ASP A 359 -24.19 14.87 -0.48
CA ASP A 359 -23.48 14.80 -1.76
C ASP A 359 -24.28 13.99 -2.80
N MET A 360 -25.35 13.29 -2.38
CA MET A 360 -26.18 12.48 -3.28
C MET A 360 -27.08 13.37 -4.15
N PRO A 361 -27.06 13.24 -5.49
CA PRO A 361 -27.90 14.04 -6.36
C PRO A 361 -29.39 13.84 -6.06
N ALA A 362 -30.15 14.94 -6.01
CA ALA A 362 -31.60 14.89 -5.90
C ALA A 362 -32.17 14.16 -7.13
N THR A 363 -32.68 12.94 -6.92
CA THR A 363 -33.13 12.10 -8.02
C THR A 363 -34.65 11.93 -7.96
N SER A 364 -35.36 12.48 -8.95
CA SER A 364 -36.79 12.23 -9.15
C SER A 364 -36.98 10.87 -9.83
N LEU A 365 -36.92 9.79 -9.05
CA LEU A 365 -37.05 8.42 -9.53
C LEU A 365 -38.55 8.06 -9.69
N SER A 366 -39.07 8.06 -10.92
CA SER A 366 -40.40 7.46 -11.26
C SER A 366 -40.48 6.05 -10.69
N SER A 367 -41.57 5.55 -10.11
CA SER A 367 -41.57 4.21 -9.50
C SER A 367 -41.13 3.09 -10.46
N ALA A 368 -41.41 3.21 -11.76
CA ALA A 368 -41.06 2.23 -12.80
C ALA A 368 -41.46 0.78 -12.44
N GLY A 369 -42.52 0.61 -11.63
CA GLY A 369 -42.95 -0.69 -11.12
C GLY A 369 -42.07 -1.28 -10.01
N LEU A 370 -41.04 -0.56 -9.57
CA LEU A 370 -40.15 -0.95 -8.48
C LEU A 370 -40.62 -0.40 -7.14
N THR A 371 -40.58 -1.24 -6.11
CA THR A 371 -40.78 -0.83 -4.72
C THR A 371 -39.61 -1.31 -3.87
N PHE A 372 -39.22 -0.52 -2.87
CA PHE A 372 -38.12 -0.85 -1.97
C PHE A 372 -38.57 -0.63 -0.53
N ARG A 373 -38.27 -1.59 0.34
CA ARG A 373 -38.69 -1.57 1.75
C ARG A 373 -37.82 -2.49 2.60
N ARG A 374 -37.99 -2.40 3.91
CA ARG A 374 -37.43 -3.40 4.84
C ARG A 374 -38.06 -4.77 4.58
N CYS A 375 -37.25 -5.80 4.77
CA CYS A 375 -37.68 -7.20 4.71
C CYS A 375 -38.64 -7.51 5.86
N ASP A 376 -39.71 -8.23 5.54
CA ASP A 376 -40.62 -8.83 6.52
C ASP A 376 -40.14 -10.23 6.93
N PHE A 377 -40.54 -10.68 8.12
CA PHE A 377 -40.22 -12.01 8.62
C PHE A 377 -40.73 -13.13 7.69
N MET A 378 -41.88 -12.96 7.03
CA MET A 378 -42.48 -13.97 6.16
C MET A 378 -41.70 -14.24 4.87
N GLU A 379 -40.92 -13.28 4.38
CA GLU A 379 -40.16 -13.39 3.12
C GLU A 379 -38.66 -13.59 3.33
N PHE A 380 -38.18 -13.55 4.58
CA PHE A 380 -36.75 -13.65 4.89
C PHE A 380 -36.12 -14.97 4.40
N HIS A 381 -36.86 -16.08 4.48
CA HIS A 381 -36.38 -17.35 3.95
C HIS A 381 -36.19 -17.31 2.43
N GLN A 382 -37.05 -16.59 1.70
CA GLN A 382 -36.88 -16.36 0.26
C GLN A 382 -35.64 -15.50 -0.02
N VAL A 383 -35.36 -14.50 0.83
CA VAL A 383 -34.13 -13.70 0.74
C VAL A 383 -32.89 -14.58 0.87
N LEU A 384 -32.84 -15.49 1.86
CA LEU A 384 -31.72 -16.40 2.04
C LEU A 384 -31.47 -17.26 0.79
N GLN A 385 -32.53 -17.82 0.20
CA GLN A 385 -32.42 -18.62 -1.02
C GLN A 385 -31.92 -17.81 -2.22
N ILE A 386 -32.40 -16.57 -2.39
CA ILE A 386 -31.96 -15.68 -3.48
C ILE A 386 -30.48 -15.32 -3.32
N VAL A 387 -30.07 -14.92 -2.11
CA VAL A 387 -28.69 -14.54 -1.84
C VAL A 387 -27.76 -15.72 -2.05
N ASP A 388 -28.09 -16.91 -1.54
CA ASP A 388 -27.25 -18.10 -1.69
C ASP A 388 -27.04 -18.44 -3.18
N ARG A 389 -28.13 -18.52 -3.94
CA ARG A 389 -28.11 -18.79 -5.38
C ARG A 389 -27.26 -17.77 -6.14
N ASP A 390 -27.49 -16.48 -5.92
CA ASP A 390 -26.78 -15.42 -6.64
C ASP A 390 -25.31 -15.32 -6.23
N ALA A 391 -25.02 -15.50 -4.94
CA ALA A 391 -23.67 -15.49 -4.39
C ALA A 391 -22.83 -16.63 -4.96
N ILE A 392 -23.37 -17.85 -5.04
CA ILE A 392 -22.70 -18.99 -5.68
C ILE A 392 -22.44 -18.69 -7.16
N ARG A 393 -23.45 -18.22 -7.89
CA ARG A 393 -23.35 -17.92 -9.33
C ARG A 393 -22.30 -16.85 -9.64
N LYS A 394 -22.18 -15.82 -8.79
CA LYS A 394 -21.26 -14.69 -8.97
C LYS A 394 -19.94 -14.84 -8.20
N GLY A 395 -19.76 -15.94 -7.46
CA GLY A 395 -18.58 -16.19 -6.63
C GLY A 395 -18.38 -15.18 -5.51
N ASN A 396 -19.47 -14.70 -4.90
CA ASN A 396 -19.46 -13.78 -3.76
C ASN A 396 -19.47 -14.55 -2.45
N MET A 397 -18.29 -14.95 -1.99
CA MET A 397 -18.13 -15.86 -0.85
C MET A 397 -18.57 -15.23 0.48
N GLY A 398 -19.16 -16.04 1.36
CA GLY A 398 -19.56 -15.66 2.72
C GLY A 398 -20.76 -14.73 2.82
N TRP A 399 -21.44 -14.40 1.71
CA TRP A 399 -22.63 -13.55 1.74
C TRP A 399 -23.82 -14.22 2.43
N TYR A 400 -24.07 -15.50 2.13
CA TYR A 400 -25.14 -16.27 2.78
C TYR A 400 -25.03 -16.20 4.32
N ASP A 401 -23.84 -16.45 4.87
CA ASP A 401 -23.60 -16.43 6.32
C ASP A 401 -23.93 -15.07 6.96
N GLN A 402 -23.70 -13.96 6.26
CA GLN A 402 -24.03 -12.63 6.79
C GLN A 402 -25.54 -12.44 6.95
N TYR A 403 -26.33 -12.94 5.99
CA TYR A 403 -27.79 -12.91 6.12
C TYR A 403 -28.26 -13.97 7.12
N ALA A 404 -27.78 -15.21 7.05
CA ALA A 404 -28.25 -16.32 7.88
C ALA A 404 -28.13 -16.06 9.39
N ARG A 405 -27.14 -15.25 9.81
CA ARG A 405 -26.99 -14.81 11.22
C ARG A 405 -28.14 -13.95 11.73
N LEU A 406 -28.95 -13.37 10.85
CA LEU A 406 -30.11 -12.57 11.22
C LEU A 406 -31.37 -13.42 11.43
N ASP A 407 -31.35 -14.70 11.03
CA ASP A 407 -32.52 -15.58 11.13
C ASP A 407 -33.00 -15.71 12.58
N GLY A 408 -34.30 -15.54 12.80
CA GLY A 408 -34.90 -15.53 14.13
C GLY A 408 -34.56 -14.32 15.01
N THR A 409 -33.91 -13.28 14.47
CA THR A 409 -33.59 -12.03 15.19
C THR A 409 -34.44 -10.86 14.70
N PRO A 410 -34.64 -9.80 15.50
CA PRO A 410 -35.29 -8.57 15.02
C PRO A 410 -34.47 -7.83 13.95
N ASN A 411 -33.21 -8.20 13.74
CA ASN A 411 -32.33 -7.57 12.76
C ASN A 411 -32.63 -7.94 11.31
N ILE A 412 -33.62 -8.81 11.06
CA ILE A 412 -34.17 -9.01 9.71
C ILE A 412 -34.65 -7.68 9.10
N GLU A 413 -35.13 -6.74 9.93
CA GLU A 413 -35.52 -5.41 9.47
C GLU A 413 -34.37 -4.57 8.90
N ASP A 414 -33.12 -4.95 9.15
CA ASP A 414 -31.94 -4.27 8.60
C ASP A 414 -31.66 -4.71 7.14
N VAL A 415 -32.37 -5.73 6.66
CA VAL A 415 -32.39 -6.15 5.26
C VAL A 415 -33.33 -5.25 4.47
N VAL A 416 -32.84 -4.67 3.38
CA VAL A 416 -33.62 -3.92 2.41
C VAL A 416 -33.85 -4.79 1.19
N ILE A 417 -35.10 -4.93 0.76
CA ILE A 417 -35.46 -5.63 -0.46
C ILE A 417 -36.00 -4.66 -1.50
N GLY A 418 -35.73 -4.96 -2.77
CA GLY A 418 -36.33 -4.33 -3.93
C GLY A 418 -37.21 -5.33 -4.67
N LEU A 419 -38.40 -4.91 -5.05
CA LEU A 419 -39.42 -5.72 -5.71
C LEU A 419 -39.78 -5.12 -7.06
N GLU A 420 -39.89 -5.95 -8.10
CA GLU A 420 -40.55 -5.63 -9.37
C GLU A 420 -41.88 -6.43 -9.40
N GLY A 421 -42.99 -5.73 -9.18
CA GLY A 421 -44.25 -6.40 -8.79
C GLY A 421 -44.08 -7.13 -7.45
N GLU A 422 -44.31 -8.45 -7.45
CA GLU A 422 -44.13 -9.32 -6.27
C GLU A 422 -42.77 -10.05 -6.27
N THR A 423 -41.93 -9.84 -7.29
CA THR A 423 -40.66 -10.54 -7.43
C THR A 423 -39.53 -9.78 -6.75
N ILE A 424 -38.80 -10.41 -5.84
CA ILE A 424 -37.59 -9.84 -5.25
C ILE A 424 -36.48 -9.76 -6.32
N VAL A 425 -36.06 -8.53 -6.62
CA VAL A 425 -35.04 -8.21 -7.63
C VAL A 425 -33.74 -7.69 -7.02
N ALA A 426 -33.79 -7.23 -5.77
CA ALA A 426 -32.64 -6.71 -5.05
C ALA A 426 -32.72 -7.00 -3.55
N VAL A 427 -31.57 -7.19 -2.93
CA VAL A 427 -31.40 -7.36 -1.49
C VAL A 427 -30.12 -6.63 -1.06
N ALA A 428 -30.14 -5.91 0.04
CA ALA A 428 -28.96 -5.36 0.70
C ALA A 428 -29.07 -5.48 2.22
N LEU A 429 -27.93 -5.58 2.91
CA LEU A 429 -27.85 -5.45 4.36
C LEU A 429 -27.42 -4.04 4.73
N THR A 430 -28.23 -3.36 5.53
CA THR A 430 -27.84 -2.12 6.21
C THR A 430 -27.39 -2.44 7.63
N TYR A 431 -26.54 -1.62 8.23
CA TYR A 431 -26.21 -1.73 9.65
C TYR A 431 -25.79 -0.39 10.24
N ILE A 432 -26.03 -0.21 11.53
CA ILE A 432 -25.57 0.94 12.30
C ILE A 432 -24.53 0.46 13.30
N PRO A 433 -23.31 1.00 13.28
CA PRO A 433 -22.31 0.53 14.20
C PRO A 433 -22.62 0.88 15.67
N ASN A 434 -22.06 0.10 16.60
CA ASN A 434 -22.22 0.15 18.05
C ASN A 434 -23.65 -0.09 18.53
N THR A 435 -24.45 -0.85 17.77
CA THR A 435 -25.82 -1.22 18.15
C THR A 435 -25.96 -2.69 18.52
N GLY A 436 -24.87 -3.47 18.42
CA GLY A 436 -24.84 -4.89 18.78
C GLY A 436 -25.40 -5.81 17.69
N ILE A 437 -25.43 -5.33 16.44
CA ILE A 437 -25.95 -6.09 15.29
C ILE A 437 -24.88 -7.07 14.81
N PRO A 438 -25.19 -8.35 14.56
CA PRO A 438 -24.19 -9.35 14.16
C PRO A 438 -23.33 -8.97 12.94
N THR A 439 -23.88 -8.19 12.01
CA THR A 439 -23.18 -7.73 10.78
C THR A 439 -21.96 -6.85 11.08
N GLU A 440 -21.99 -6.06 12.15
CA GLU A 440 -20.89 -5.11 12.46
C GLU A 440 -19.63 -5.80 12.99
N ASP A 441 -19.76 -7.04 13.47
CA ASP A 441 -18.64 -7.83 14.01
C ASP A 441 -17.64 -8.23 12.93
N ASP A 442 -18.08 -8.23 11.67
CA ASP A 442 -17.25 -8.57 10.51
C ASP A 442 -16.81 -7.35 9.69
N LEU A 443 -17.37 -6.17 9.97
CA LEU A 443 -17.21 -4.96 9.14
C LEU A 443 -16.73 -3.77 9.98
N PRO A 444 -15.42 -3.57 10.10
CA PRO A 444 -14.89 -2.61 11.07
C PRO A 444 -14.88 -1.16 10.58
N TRP A 445 -15.04 -0.92 9.28
CA TRP A 445 -14.66 0.36 8.68
C TRP A 445 -15.69 1.47 8.93
N ALA A 446 -17.00 1.19 8.84
CA ALA A 446 -18.03 2.20 9.12
C ALA A 446 -17.82 2.88 10.48
N LYS A 447 -17.72 2.09 11.57
CA LYS A 447 -17.45 2.63 12.93
C LYS A 447 -16.11 3.36 13.08
N THR A 448 -15.13 2.99 12.28
CA THR A 448 -13.78 3.56 12.35
C THR A 448 -13.71 4.89 11.59
N ILE A 449 -14.49 5.04 10.52
CA ILE A 449 -14.56 6.26 9.71
C ILE A 449 -15.26 7.39 10.48
N GLY A 450 -16.39 7.10 11.13
CA GLY A 450 -17.15 8.11 11.86
C GLY A 450 -18.32 7.54 12.65
N ALA A 451 -18.73 8.23 13.71
CA ALA A 451 -19.89 7.84 14.52
C ALA A 451 -21.24 8.07 13.81
N ASP A 452 -21.23 8.89 12.74
CA ASP A 452 -22.36 9.25 11.88
C ASP A 452 -22.40 8.42 10.58
N VAL A 453 -21.59 7.36 10.49
CA VAL A 453 -21.45 6.52 9.30
C VAL A 453 -22.19 5.20 9.50
N GLY A 454 -23.27 5.02 8.74
CA GLY A 454 -23.94 3.72 8.58
C GLY A 454 -23.21 2.84 7.57
N GLY A 455 -23.53 1.55 7.54
CA GLY A 455 -22.93 0.61 6.60
C GLY A 455 -23.96 -0.08 5.70
N VAL A 456 -23.53 -0.41 4.48
CA VAL A 456 -24.29 -1.24 3.55
C VAL A 456 -23.38 -2.29 2.95
N THR A 457 -23.78 -3.56 3.03
CA THR A 457 -22.98 -4.69 2.56
C THR A 457 -23.84 -5.70 1.78
N CYS A 458 -23.17 -6.67 1.16
CA CYS A 458 -23.78 -7.82 0.49
C CYS A 458 -24.94 -7.48 -0.47
N ILE A 459 -24.77 -6.43 -1.29
CA ILE A 459 -25.78 -5.98 -2.26
C ILE A 459 -25.94 -7.03 -3.37
N CYS A 460 -27.05 -7.75 -3.34
CA CYS A 460 -27.45 -8.76 -4.31
C CYS A 460 -28.50 -8.16 -5.26
N ILE A 461 -28.23 -8.16 -6.57
CA ILE A 461 -29.20 -7.78 -7.61
C ILE A 461 -29.32 -8.95 -8.57
N THR A 462 -30.51 -9.54 -8.66
CA THR A 462 -30.76 -10.63 -9.61
C THR A 462 -30.74 -10.05 -11.03
N ASP A 463 -30.12 -10.78 -11.93
CA ASP A 463 -29.95 -10.38 -13.34
C ASP A 463 -30.06 -11.60 -14.29
N ASP A 464 -30.58 -12.71 -13.77
CA ASP A 464 -30.85 -13.97 -14.48
C ASP A 464 -32.29 -14.10 -14.96
N ASN A 465 -33.19 -13.21 -14.56
CA ASN A 465 -34.58 -13.25 -15.01
C ASN A 465 -34.77 -12.37 -16.26
N HIS A 466 -35.00 -13.02 -17.40
CA HIS A 466 -35.24 -12.36 -18.69
C HIS A 466 -36.52 -11.51 -18.74
N GLU A 467 -37.44 -11.67 -17.79
CA GLU A 467 -38.68 -10.88 -17.70
C GLU A 467 -38.47 -9.54 -16.98
N MET A 468 -37.29 -9.29 -16.39
CA MET A 468 -36.99 -8.03 -15.72
C MET A 468 -36.91 -6.89 -16.72
N VAL A 469 -37.72 -5.86 -16.50
CA VAL A 469 -37.83 -4.71 -17.41
C VAL A 469 -36.85 -3.61 -17.01
N ASN A 470 -36.56 -3.50 -15.72
CA ASN A 470 -35.66 -2.50 -15.17
C ASN A 470 -34.18 -2.90 -15.30
N SER A 471 -33.33 -1.93 -15.65
CA SER A 471 -31.89 -2.17 -15.70
C SER A 471 -31.28 -2.35 -14.30
N ARG A 472 -30.19 -3.11 -14.21
CA ARG A 472 -29.40 -3.31 -12.98
C ARG A 472 -29.01 -1.98 -12.33
N ASP A 473 -28.64 -0.98 -13.12
CA ASP A 473 -28.27 0.34 -12.62
C ASP A 473 -29.47 1.07 -12.02
N SER A 474 -30.66 1.01 -12.67
CA SER A 474 -31.89 1.60 -12.12
C SER A 474 -32.26 0.98 -10.76
N VAL A 475 -32.14 -0.35 -10.66
CA VAL A 475 -32.39 -1.09 -9.40
C VAL A 475 -31.38 -0.69 -8.33
N MET A 476 -30.08 -0.65 -8.66
CA MET A 476 -29.02 -0.25 -7.73
C MET A 476 -29.22 1.16 -7.18
N ILE A 477 -29.48 2.15 -8.04
CA ILE A 477 -29.65 3.55 -7.64
C ILE A 477 -30.79 3.70 -6.62
N ARG A 478 -31.94 3.04 -6.86
CA ARG A 478 -33.11 3.10 -5.99
C ARG A 478 -32.91 2.35 -4.67
N LEU A 479 -32.21 1.22 -4.72
CA LEU A 479 -31.82 0.48 -3.53
C LEU A 479 -30.94 1.35 -2.63
N LEU A 480 -29.93 2.01 -3.21
CA LEU A 480 -29.03 2.89 -2.47
C LEU A 480 -29.76 4.13 -1.93
N ASP A 481 -30.64 4.76 -2.70
CA ASP A 481 -31.50 5.87 -2.23
C ASP A 481 -32.38 5.43 -1.03
N THR A 482 -32.92 4.21 -1.07
CA THR A 482 -33.68 3.65 0.06
C THR A 482 -32.79 3.39 1.28
N CYS A 483 -31.59 2.84 1.08
CA CYS A 483 -30.62 2.64 2.16
C CYS A 483 -30.21 3.98 2.81
N VAL A 484 -29.98 5.03 2.01
CA VAL A 484 -29.70 6.39 2.49
C VAL A 484 -30.83 6.88 3.39
N LYS A 485 -32.09 6.82 2.93
CA LYS A 485 -33.25 7.24 3.72
C LYS A 485 -33.36 6.49 5.04
N LEU A 486 -33.22 5.16 5.01
CA LEU A 486 -33.32 4.32 6.21
C LEU A 486 -32.20 4.58 7.22
N LEU A 487 -30.98 4.83 6.76
CA LEU A 487 -29.86 5.19 7.62
C LEU A 487 -30.01 6.62 8.16
N ALA A 488 -30.48 7.56 7.34
CA ALA A 488 -30.74 8.95 7.72
C ALA A 488 -31.84 9.05 8.79
N ASP A 489 -32.94 8.29 8.64
CA ASP A 489 -34.02 8.21 9.63
C ASP A 489 -33.53 7.72 11.01
N ARG A 490 -32.41 6.98 11.02
CA ARG A 490 -31.76 6.50 12.24
C ARG A 490 -30.57 7.37 12.67
N GLY A 491 -30.44 8.57 12.11
CA GLY A 491 -29.49 9.60 12.54
C GLY A 491 -28.10 9.52 11.90
N MET A 492 -27.89 8.66 10.91
CA MET A 492 -26.63 8.66 10.14
C MET A 492 -26.62 9.82 9.15
N GLN A 493 -25.43 10.29 8.79
CA GLN A 493 -25.22 11.35 7.78
C GLN A 493 -24.43 10.84 6.58
N GLN A 494 -23.84 9.66 6.72
CA GLN A 494 -22.98 9.04 5.74
C GLN A 494 -23.26 7.55 5.66
N MET A 495 -22.92 6.93 4.52
CA MET A 495 -22.90 5.48 4.37
C MET A 495 -21.58 5.00 3.79
N PHE A 496 -21.10 3.89 4.34
CA PHE A 496 -19.98 3.12 3.84
C PHE A 496 -20.47 1.86 3.12
N ILE A 497 -20.00 1.61 1.90
CA ILE A 497 -20.28 0.38 1.15
C ILE A 497 -18.98 -0.38 0.93
N ASP A 498 -18.94 -1.63 1.35
CA ASP A 498 -17.75 -2.46 1.25
C ASP A 498 -17.78 -3.43 0.06
N GLY A 499 -16.63 -3.61 -0.58
CA GLY A 499 -16.33 -4.69 -1.52
C GLY A 499 -17.17 -4.69 -2.80
N VAL A 500 -17.43 -3.51 -3.38
CA VAL A 500 -18.21 -3.38 -4.61
C VAL A 500 -17.35 -3.68 -5.83
N LYS A 501 -17.83 -4.60 -6.69
CA LYS A 501 -17.16 -4.99 -7.94
C LYS A 501 -17.68 -4.16 -9.12
N GLY A 502 -16.81 -3.35 -9.71
CA GLY A 502 -17.13 -2.52 -10.88
C GLY A 502 -18.13 -1.39 -10.61
N GLY A 503 -18.60 -0.74 -11.69
CA GLY A 503 -19.60 0.35 -11.60
C GLY A 503 -19.04 1.68 -11.11
N ASN A 504 -17.71 1.86 -11.05
CA ASN A 504 -17.06 3.02 -10.42
C ASN A 504 -17.60 4.38 -10.90
N ALA A 505 -17.79 4.54 -12.22
CA ALA A 505 -18.33 5.78 -12.78
C ALA A 505 -19.77 6.07 -12.31
N GLY A 506 -20.58 5.03 -12.10
CA GLY A 506 -21.93 5.14 -11.55
C GLY A 506 -21.93 5.50 -10.06
N PHE A 507 -21.02 4.94 -9.27
CA PHE A 507 -20.87 5.35 -7.87
C PHE A 507 -20.41 6.81 -7.75
N GLN A 508 -19.43 7.22 -8.57
CA GLN A 508 -18.96 8.60 -8.60
C GLN A 508 -20.06 9.58 -9.02
N SER A 509 -20.90 9.22 -10.01
CA SER A 509 -22.01 10.08 -10.44
C SER A 509 -23.10 10.22 -9.38
N LEU A 510 -23.20 9.27 -8.44
CA LEU A 510 -24.07 9.33 -7.27
C LEU A 510 -23.46 10.07 -6.07
N GLY A 511 -22.26 10.64 -6.21
CA GLY A 511 -21.58 11.38 -5.14
C GLY A 511 -20.71 10.52 -4.22
N PHE A 512 -20.56 9.22 -4.49
CA PHE A 512 -19.66 8.38 -3.71
C PHE A 512 -18.20 8.74 -3.97
N ARG A 513 -17.44 8.78 -2.88
CA ARG A 513 -15.99 8.91 -2.87
C ARG A 513 -15.36 7.55 -2.57
N GLU A 514 -14.33 7.21 -3.33
CA GLU A 514 -13.62 5.95 -3.10
C GLU A 514 -12.83 6.04 -1.80
N TRP A 515 -13.02 5.07 -0.91
CA TRP A 515 -12.30 4.97 0.36
C TRP A 515 -11.07 4.07 0.23
N ALA A 516 -11.24 2.95 -0.45
CA ALA A 516 -10.17 2.02 -0.78
C ALA A 516 -10.46 1.28 -2.08
N ARG A 517 -9.40 0.87 -2.77
CA ARG A 517 -9.44 0.09 -4.01
C ARG A 517 -8.52 -1.10 -3.89
N TYR A 518 -8.98 -2.23 -4.39
CA TYR A 518 -8.28 -3.51 -4.34
C TYR A 518 -8.39 -4.22 -5.69
N LYS A 519 -7.64 -5.30 -5.84
CA LYS A 519 -7.87 -6.30 -6.88
C LYS A 519 -8.18 -7.63 -6.23
N ASP A 520 -9.26 -8.28 -6.68
CA ASP A 520 -9.54 -9.66 -6.32
C ASP A 520 -8.37 -10.55 -6.77
N SER A 521 -7.91 -11.43 -5.89
CA SER A 521 -6.79 -12.33 -6.16
C SER A 521 -6.97 -13.64 -5.42
N TRP A 522 -6.97 -14.73 -6.18
CA TRP A 522 -7.20 -16.06 -5.65
C TRP A 522 -6.37 -17.13 -6.37
N ARG A 523 -6.31 -18.31 -5.75
CA ARG A 523 -5.70 -19.52 -6.30
C ARG A 523 -6.62 -20.71 -6.07
N LYS A 524 -6.73 -21.59 -7.06
CA LYS A 524 -7.26 -22.94 -6.84
C LYS A 524 -6.15 -23.79 -6.21
N ILE A 525 -6.55 -24.71 -5.32
CA ILE A 525 -5.66 -25.72 -4.74
C ILE A 525 -5.70 -26.98 -5.59
#